data_AF-A0A2S2CUX4-F1
#
_entry.id   AF-A0A2S2CUX4-F1
#
_cell.length_a   1.000
_cell.length_b   1.000
_cell.length_c   1.000
_cell.angle_alpha   90.00
_cell.angle_beta   90.00
_cell.angle_gamma   90.00
#
_symmetry.space_group_name_H-M   'P 1'
#
loop_
_entity.id
_entity.type
_entity.pdbx_description
1 polymer ?
#
loop_
_entity_poly.entity_id
_entity_poly.type
_entity_poly.pdbx_seq_one_letter_code
_entity_poly.pdbx_strand_id
1 'polypeptide(L)'
;MNMTHYMELLAVNQPWNLLLFMAVPVILAETVAITELYLLYTRNYASPVRTVNRAAGIAGGVYFTGVFLYLMTTAVIPLTGSGGWRGPADVLAVGFYLAGIVPLLGIALVDLGLVAKDRDEHGRMAVHAGLVALFLVVAHVAMIFGMMDPTLLTGAAAGGHGMH
;
A
#
# COMPACT_ATOMS: atom_id res chain seq x y z
N MET A 1 3.46 8.75 23.92
CA MET A 1 4.20 8.02 22.88
C MET A 1 3.89 8.71 21.57
N ASN A 2 4.90 9.28 20.90
CA ASN A 2 4.66 10.01 19.66
C ASN A 2 4.48 8.96 18.55
N MET A 3 3.34 8.96 17.86
CA MET A 3 3.04 8.01 16.79
C MET A 3 3.25 8.70 15.44
N THR A 4 3.56 7.94 14.38
CA THR A 4 3.49 8.48 13.01
C THR A 4 2.06 8.90 12.68
N HIS A 5 1.89 9.85 11.76
CA HIS A 5 0.57 10.25 11.26
C HIS A 5 -0.16 9.07 10.62
N TYR A 6 0.57 8.13 10.01
CA TYR A 6 -0.01 6.89 9.49
C TYR A 6 -0.64 6.06 10.63
N MET A 7 0.09 5.82 11.72
CA MET A 7 -0.46 5.04 12.83
C MET A 7 -1.55 5.77 13.60
N GLU A 8 -1.46 7.09 13.72
CA GLU A 8 -2.54 7.90 14.29
C GLU A 8 -3.81 7.80 13.46
N LEU A 9 -3.73 7.90 12.13
CA LEU A 9 -4.88 7.72 11.24
C LEU A 9 -5.61 6.41 11.50
N LEU A 10 -4.87 5.31 11.68
CA LEU A 10 -5.42 3.99 11.94
C LEU A 10 -5.97 3.81 13.37
N ALA A 11 -5.42 4.54 14.34
CA ALA A 11 -5.82 4.48 15.75
C ALA A 11 -7.05 5.37 16.05
N VAL A 12 -7.22 6.46 15.30
CA VAL A 12 -8.38 7.34 15.45
C VAL A 12 -9.65 6.64 14.93
N ASN A 13 -10.76 6.82 15.64
CA ASN A 13 -12.09 6.34 15.21
C ASN A 13 -12.15 4.83 14.88
N GLN A 14 -11.52 4.00 15.71
CA GLN A 14 -11.63 2.55 15.59
C GLN A 14 -13.08 2.07 15.78
N PRO A 15 -13.55 1.11 14.97
CA PRO A 15 -12.78 0.29 14.01
C PRO A 15 -12.73 0.86 12.58
N TRP A 16 -13.43 1.96 12.29
CA TRP A 16 -13.71 2.38 10.92
C TRP A 16 -12.46 2.78 10.13
N ASN A 17 -11.55 3.56 10.71
CA ASN A 17 -10.36 3.99 9.99
C ASN A 17 -9.44 2.80 9.65
N LEU A 18 -9.27 1.86 10.58
CA LEU A 18 -8.49 0.64 10.34
C LEU A 18 -9.09 -0.18 9.20
N LEU A 19 -10.43 -0.31 9.17
CA LEU A 19 -11.11 -1.03 8.11
C LEU A 19 -10.92 -0.35 6.74
N LEU A 20 -11.11 0.97 6.68
CA LEU A 20 -11.08 1.72 5.43
C LEU A 20 -9.65 1.91 4.88
N PHE A 21 -8.69 2.25 5.74
CA PHE A 21 -7.34 2.62 5.31
C PHE A 21 -6.35 1.45 5.35
N MET A 22 -6.73 0.28 5.83
CA MET A 22 -5.84 -0.88 5.85
C MET A 22 -6.56 -2.17 5.46
N ALA A 23 -7.61 -2.56 6.18
CA ALA A 23 -8.18 -3.89 6.01
C ALA A 23 -8.74 -4.11 4.60
N VAL A 24 -9.55 -3.18 4.08
CA VAL A 24 -10.14 -3.31 2.74
C VAL A 24 -9.06 -3.34 1.64
N PRO A 25 -8.10 -2.40 1.58
CA PRO A 25 -7.01 -2.47 0.62
C PRO A 25 -6.18 -3.76 0.70
N VAL A 26 -5.82 -4.18 1.91
CA VAL A 26 -4.96 -5.36 2.13
C VAL A 26 -5.69 -6.64 1.73
N ILE A 27 -6.94 -6.82 2.14
CA ILE A 27 -7.72 -8.02 1.78
C ILE A 27 -7.88 -8.13 0.26
N LEU A 28 -8.14 -7.01 -0.43
CA LEU A 28 -8.24 -7.01 -1.89
C LEU A 28 -6.91 -7.35 -2.53
N ALA A 29 -5.80 -6.76 -2.07
CA ALA A 29 -4.47 -7.04 -2.58
C ALA A 29 -4.03 -8.49 -2.33
N GLU A 30 -4.31 -9.05 -1.15
CA GLU A 30 -4.03 -10.44 -0.81
C GLU A 30 -4.89 -11.40 -1.65
N THR A 31 -6.16 -11.05 -1.89
CA THR A 31 -7.02 -11.82 -2.80
C THR A 31 -6.43 -11.88 -4.19
N VAL A 32 -5.94 -10.74 -4.72
CA VAL A 32 -5.22 -10.70 -6.00
C VAL A 32 -3.98 -11.58 -5.93
N ALA A 33 -3.15 -11.45 -4.90
CA ALA A 33 -1.92 -12.22 -4.76
C ALA A 33 -2.14 -13.74 -4.75
N ILE A 34 -3.10 -14.22 -3.95
CA ILE A 34 -3.40 -15.65 -3.81
C ILE A 34 -3.94 -16.20 -5.13
N THR A 35 -4.89 -15.48 -5.75
CA THR A 35 -5.48 -15.91 -7.02
C THR A 35 -4.47 -15.87 -8.16
N GLU A 36 -3.54 -14.91 -8.16
CA GLU A 36 -2.46 -14.82 -9.13
C GLU A 36 -1.49 -16.01 -9.01
N LEU A 37 -1.05 -16.33 -7.80
CA LEU A 37 -0.20 -17.50 -7.54
C LEU A 37 -0.88 -18.80 -8.00
N TYR A 38 -2.18 -18.94 -7.76
CA TYR A 38 -2.95 -20.09 -8.23
C TYR A 38 -2.99 -20.17 -9.76
N LEU A 39 -3.25 -19.05 -10.45
CA LEU A 39 -3.30 -19.00 -11.92
C LEU A 39 -1.93 -19.28 -12.54
N LEU A 40 -0.85 -18.78 -11.94
CA LEU A 40 0.53 -19.05 -12.37
C LEU A 40 0.90 -20.52 -12.21
N TYR A 41 0.52 -21.12 -11.08
CA TYR A 41 0.80 -22.53 -10.78
C TYR A 41 0.02 -23.48 -11.68
N THR A 42 -1.30 -23.25 -11.84
CA THR A 42 -2.18 -24.13 -12.63
C THR A 42 -2.11 -23.86 -14.13
N ARG A 43 -1.66 -22.67 -14.54
CA ARG A 43 -1.75 -22.12 -15.90
C ARG A 43 -3.18 -22.19 -16.49
N ASN A 44 -4.20 -22.19 -15.64
CA ASN A 44 -5.60 -22.26 -16.05
C ASN A 44 -6.24 -20.87 -16.13
N TYR A 45 -6.10 -20.24 -17.30
CA TYR A 45 -6.56 -18.87 -17.55
C TYR A 45 -8.05 -18.74 -17.88
N ALA A 46 -8.80 -19.85 -17.89
CA ALA A 46 -10.26 -19.86 -18.13
C ALA A 46 -11.09 -20.07 -16.84
N SER A 47 -10.42 -20.19 -15.69
CA SER A 47 -11.08 -20.46 -14.41
C SER A 47 -11.87 -19.25 -13.89
N PRO A 48 -12.98 -19.45 -13.15
CA PRO A 48 -13.66 -18.40 -12.38
C PRO A 48 -12.72 -17.60 -11.46
N VAL A 49 -11.61 -18.21 -11.04
CA VAL A 49 -10.54 -17.57 -10.26
C VAL A 49 -9.97 -16.35 -10.98
N ARG A 50 -9.86 -16.39 -12.31
CA ARG A 50 -9.40 -15.24 -13.10
C ARG A 50 -10.37 -14.06 -13.02
N THR A 51 -11.67 -14.34 -13.04
CA THR A 51 -12.69 -13.29 -12.89
C THR A 51 -12.61 -12.66 -11.51
N VAL A 52 -12.42 -13.46 -10.46
CA VAL A 52 -12.23 -12.97 -9.09
C VAL A 52 -10.97 -12.12 -8.97
N ASN A 53 -9.83 -12.61 -9.50
CA ASN A 53 -8.56 -11.90 -9.52
C ASN A 53 -8.71 -10.52 -10.17
N ARG A 54 -9.28 -10.47 -11.37
CA ARG A 54 -9.53 -9.24 -12.12
C ARG A 54 -10.48 -8.28 -11.40
N ALA A 55 -11.56 -8.81 -10.82
CA ALA A 55 -12.51 -8.00 -10.07
C ALA A 55 -11.88 -7.40 -8.81
N ALA A 56 -11.10 -8.19 -8.07
CA ALA A 56 -10.37 -7.75 -6.89
C ALA A 56 -9.29 -6.71 -7.23
N GLY A 57 -8.57 -6.89 -8.34
CA GLY A 57 -7.56 -5.96 -8.83
C GLY A 57 -8.15 -4.60 -9.19
N ILE A 58 -9.24 -4.59 -9.96
CA ILE A 58 -9.96 -3.35 -10.31
C ILE A 58 -10.55 -2.70 -9.06
N ALA A 59 -11.25 -3.45 -8.20
CA ALA A 59 -11.84 -2.92 -6.99
C ALA A 59 -10.77 -2.33 -6.04
N GLY A 60 -9.67 -3.05 -5.84
CA GLY A 60 -8.55 -2.62 -5.00
C GLY A 60 -7.88 -1.36 -5.54
N GLY A 61 -7.57 -1.30 -6.83
CA GLY A 61 -6.97 -0.13 -7.46
C GLY A 61 -7.88 1.10 -7.41
N VAL A 62 -9.18 0.96 -7.73
CA VAL A 62 -10.14 2.07 -7.66
C VAL A 62 -10.33 2.55 -6.22
N TYR A 63 -10.50 1.62 -5.29
CA TYR A 63 -10.68 1.94 -3.87
C TYR A 63 -9.46 2.69 -3.31
N PHE A 64 -8.26 2.16 -3.55
CA PHE A 64 -7.03 2.78 -3.07
C PHE A 64 -6.74 4.12 -3.75
N THR A 65 -7.17 4.30 -5.01
CA THR A 65 -7.13 5.61 -5.68
C THR A 65 -7.97 6.64 -4.91
N GLY A 66 -9.18 6.28 -4.49
CA GLY A 66 -10.02 7.15 -3.66
C GLY A 66 -9.34 7.50 -2.33
N VAL A 67 -8.77 6.50 -1.65
CA VAL A 67 -8.00 6.70 -0.40
C VAL A 67 -6.79 7.61 -0.62
N PHE A 68 -6.03 7.39 -1.69
CA PHE A 68 -4.87 8.20 -2.04
C PHE A 68 -5.26 9.68 -2.23
N LEU A 69 -6.29 9.96 -3.02
CA LEU A 69 -6.77 11.32 -3.26
C LEU A 69 -7.27 11.99 -1.97
N TYR A 70 -7.99 11.23 -1.15
CA TYR A 70 -8.46 11.69 0.15
C TYR A 70 -7.29 12.08 1.07
N LEU A 71 -6.30 11.20 1.25
CA LEU A 71 -5.16 11.47 2.14
C LEU A 71 -4.19 12.51 1.58
N MET A 72 -4.06 12.60 0.26
CA MET A 72 -3.27 13.66 -0.36
C MET A 72 -3.82 15.05 0.01
N THR A 73 -5.14 15.22 -0.06
CA THR A 73 -5.81 16.50 0.20
C THR A 73 -5.99 16.79 1.67
N THR A 74 -6.25 15.77 2.49
CA THR A 74 -6.57 15.95 3.92
C THR A 74 -5.35 15.86 4.85
N ALA A 75 -4.29 15.16 4.45
CA ALA A 75 -3.10 14.94 5.28
C ALA A 75 -1.83 15.48 4.61
N VAL A 76 -1.42 14.96 3.46
CA VAL A 76 -0.07 15.23 2.91
C VAL A 76 0.14 16.70 2.55
N ILE A 77 -0.81 17.32 1.83
CA ILE A 77 -0.71 18.74 1.46
C ILE A 77 -0.66 19.63 2.71
N PRO A 78 -1.60 19.50 3.68
CA PRO A 78 -1.52 20.24 4.94
C PRO A 78 -0.22 20.01 5.72
N LEU A 79 0.24 18.76 5.86
CA LEU A 79 1.44 18.41 6.62
C LEU A 79 2.71 19.01 5.99
N THR A 80 2.81 18.95 4.66
CA THR A 80 3.94 19.51 3.93
C THR A 80 3.95 21.04 3.96
N GLY A 81 2.78 21.68 3.86
CA GLY A 81 2.66 23.13 3.92
C GLY A 81 2.88 23.73 5.31
N SER A 82 2.48 23.01 6.36
CA SER A 82 2.64 23.45 7.76
C SER A 82 3.96 23.02 8.40
N GLY A 83 4.74 22.15 7.75
CA GLY A 83 5.94 21.54 8.34
C GLY A 83 5.62 20.58 9.49
N GLY A 84 4.40 20.04 9.54
CA GLY A 84 3.90 19.23 10.67
C GLY A 84 4.45 17.81 10.76
N TRP A 85 5.43 17.42 9.92
CA TRP A 85 6.02 16.07 9.92
C TRP A 85 6.72 15.77 11.25
N ARG A 86 6.46 14.60 11.83
CA ARG A 86 7.01 14.22 13.15
C ARG A 86 8.44 13.67 13.10
N GLY A 87 8.99 13.50 11.90
CA GLY A 87 10.36 13.03 11.66
C GLY A 87 10.50 12.26 10.34
N PRO A 88 11.71 11.81 9.98
CA PRO A 88 11.94 11.07 8.74
C PRO A 88 11.15 9.76 8.65
N ALA A 89 10.99 9.04 9.76
CA ALA A 89 10.20 7.80 9.80
C ALA A 89 8.72 8.06 9.49
N ASP A 90 8.18 9.21 9.88
CA ASP A 90 6.80 9.62 9.57
C ASP A 90 6.61 9.87 8.07
N VAL A 91 7.56 10.56 7.45
CA VAL A 91 7.59 10.79 5.99
C VAL A 91 7.68 9.46 5.24
N LEU A 92 8.55 8.55 5.70
CA LEU A 92 8.70 7.23 5.10
C LEU A 92 7.41 6.39 5.25
N ALA A 93 6.80 6.37 6.43
CA ALA A 93 5.56 5.62 6.67
C ALA A 93 4.42 6.07 5.74
N VAL A 94 4.13 7.38 5.73
CA VAL A 94 3.06 7.94 4.89
C VAL A 94 3.42 7.84 3.40
N GLY A 95 4.67 8.10 3.05
CA GLY A 95 5.16 8.04 1.67
C GLY A 95 5.05 6.64 1.07
N PHE A 96 5.51 5.61 1.78
CA PHE A 96 5.42 4.22 1.31
C PHE A 96 3.99 3.70 1.30
N TYR A 97 3.16 4.11 2.27
CA TYR A 97 1.75 3.79 2.25
C TYR A 97 1.08 4.33 0.97
N LEU A 98 1.29 5.61 0.65
CA LEU A 98 0.73 6.23 -0.55
C LEU A 98 1.36 5.69 -1.84
N ALA A 99 2.63 5.30 -1.81
CA ALA A 99 3.29 4.65 -2.94
C ALA A 99 2.61 3.33 -3.35
N GLY A 100 1.82 2.71 -2.46
CA GLY A 100 0.96 1.57 -2.76
C GLY A 100 -0.04 1.81 -3.91
N ILE A 101 -0.31 3.08 -4.26
CA ILE A 101 -1.14 3.41 -5.41
C ILE A 101 -0.52 2.95 -6.73
N VAL A 102 0.81 2.98 -6.84
CA VAL A 102 1.51 2.62 -8.07
C VAL A 102 1.23 1.16 -8.45
N PRO A 103 1.48 0.17 -7.57
CA PRO A 103 1.17 -1.22 -7.89
C PRO A 103 -0.34 -1.50 -7.95
N LEU A 104 -1.17 -0.97 -7.05
CA LEU A 104 -2.62 -1.27 -7.05
C LEU A 104 -3.35 -0.66 -8.25
N LEU A 105 -3.05 0.60 -8.59
CA LEU A 105 -3.59 1.21 -9.80
C LEU A 105 -3.00 0.53 -11.04
N GLY A 106 -1.71 0.17 -11.03
CA GLY A 106 -1.07 -0.59 -12.10
C GLY A 106 -1.81 -1.90 -12.38
N ILE A 107 -2.15 -2.65 -11.32
CA ILE A 107 -2.95 -3.88 -11.38
C ILE A 107 -4.31 -3.59 -12.04
N ALA A 108 -5.05 -2.60 -11.53
CA ALA A 108 -6.35 -2.24 -12.11
C ALA A 108 -6.25 -1.82 -13.59
N LEU A 109 -5.20 -1.11 -13.99
CA LEU A 109 -4.98 -0.70 -15.37
C LEU A 109 -4.64 -1.88 -16.30
N VAL A 110 -3.88 -2.86 -15.80
CA VAL A 110 -3.62 -4.12 -16.53
C VAL A 110 -4.92 -4.91 -16.69
N ASP A 111 -5.74 -4.98 -15.65
CA ASP A 111 -7.02 -5.68 -15.64
C ASP A 111 -8.10 -5.01 -16.51
N LEU A 112 -8.09 -3.69 -16.59
CA LEU A 112 -8.91 -2.91 -17.53
C LEU A 112 -8.41 -3.02 -18.97
N GLY A 113 -7.26 -3.66 -19.19
CA GLY A 113 -6.63 -3.77 -20.50
C GLY A 113 -6.14 -2.43 -21.04
N LEU A 114 -5.88 -1.44 -20.16
CA LEU A 114 -5.32 -0.15 -20.54
C LEU A 114 -3.79 -0.20 -20.67
N VAL A 115 -3.15 -1.08 -19.89
CA VAL A 115 -1.70 -1.32 -19.89
C VAL A 115 -1.41 -2.77 -20.35
N ALA A 116 -0.24 -3.01 -20.94
CA ALA A 116 0.18 -4.33 -21.45
C ALA A 116 -0.79 -4.94 -22.49
N LYS A 117 -1.29 -4.10 -23.40
CA LYS A 117 -2.19 -4.50 -24.49
C LYS A 117 -1.54 -5.46 -25.49
N ASP A 118 -0.28 -5.21 -25.83
CA ASP A 118 0.45 -5.95 -26.87
C ASP A 118 1.24 -7.17 -26.33
N ARG A 119 1.11 -7.45 -25.02
CA ARG A 119 1.73 -8.61 -24.38
C ARG A 119 0.82 -9.83 -24.53
N ASP A 120 1.44 -10.99 -24.71
CA ASP A 120 0.78 -12.29 -24.59
C ASP A 120 0.22 -12.50 -23.17
N GLU A 121 -0.69 -13.46 -23.03
CA GLU A 121 -1.40 -13.70 -21.77
C GLU A 121 -0.44 -14.02 -20.61
N HIS A 122 0.65 -14.72 -20.91
CA HIS A 122 1.72 -15.00 -19.95
C HIS A 122 2.50 -13.74 -19.57
N GLY A 123 2.89 -12.91 -20.54
CA GLY A 123 3.58 -11.64 -20.29
C GLY A 123 2.74 -10.63 -19.50
N ARG A 124 1.41 -10.65 -19.67
CA ARG A 124 0.50 -9.82 -18.85
C ARG A 124 0.47 -10.29 -17.40
N MET A 125 0.41 -11.60 -17.15
CA MET A 125 0.47 -12.14 -15.79
C MET A 125 1.82 -11.87 -15.11
N ALA A 126 2.93 -11.92 -15.86
CA ALA A 126 4.24 -11.57 -15.31
C ALA A 126 4.29 -10.12 -14.80
N VAL A 127 3.69 -9.17 -15.54
CA VAL A 127 3.56 -7.78 -15.09
C VAL A 127 2.65 -7.71 -13.86
N HIS A 128 1.53 -8.43 -13.88
CA HIS A 128 0.57 -8.45 -12.78
C HIS A 128 1.21 -8.97 -11.48
N ALA A 129 1.85 -10.12 -11.53
CA ALA A 129 2.60 -10.70 -10.42
C ALA A 129 3.75 -9.80 -9.94
N GLY A 130 4.45 -9.12 -10.84
CA GLY A 130 5.48 -8.13 -10.50
C GLY A 130 4.92 -6.95 -9.72
N LEU A 131 3.74 -6.44 -10.11
CA LEU A 131 3.07 -5.35 -9.40
C LEU A 131 2.58 -5.80 -8.01
N VAL A 132 2.06 -7.02 -7.88
CA VAL A 132 1.70 -7.60 -6.57
C VAL A 132 2.94 -7.70 -5.67
N ALA A 133 4.06 -8.21 -6.20
CA ALA A 133 5.30 -8.30 -5.44
C ALA A 133 5.79 -6.91 -4.99
N LEU A 134 5.71 -5.91 -5.87
CA LEU A 134 6.02 -4.53 -5.52
C LEU A 134 5.10 -3.99 -4.42
N PHE A 135 3.79 -4.25 -4.50
CA PHE A 135 2.83 -3.87 -3.46
C PHE A 135 3.21 -4.45 -2.10
N LEU A 136 3.54 -5.73 -2.04
CA LEU A 136 3.96 -6.39 -0.80
C LEU A 136 5.17 -5.69 -0.19
N VAL A 137 6.19 -5.36 -0.98
CA VAL A 137 7.38 -4.65 -0.49
C VAL A 137 7.00 -3.29 0.08
N VAL A 138 6.31 -2.44 -0.70
CA VAL A 138 6.02 -1.07 -0.26
C VAL A 138 5.08 -1.04 0.95
N ALA A 139 4.09 -1.92 1.00
CA ALA A 139 3.16 -2.03 2.13
C ALA A 139 3.87 -2.45 3.42
N HIS A 140 4.80 -3.41 3.35
CA HIS A 140 5.57 -3.83 4.52
C HIS A 140 6.49 -2.72 5.02
N VAL A 141 7.14 -1.99 4.11
CA VAL A 141 7.96 -0.82 4.48
C VAL A 141 7.09 0.22 5.21
N ALA A 142 5.89 0.51 4.70
CA ALA A 142 4.95 1.42 5.35
C ALA A 142 4.55 0.97 6.76
N MET A 143 4.28 -0.32 6.96
CA MET A 143 3.92 -0.87 8.27
C MET A 143 5.10 -0.82 9.27
N ILE A 144 6.31 -1.15 8.82
CA ILE A 144 7.52 -1.11 9.66
C ILE A 144 7.79 0.31 10.14
N PHE A 145 7.83 1.29 9.23
CA PHE A 145 8.08 2.68 9.61
C PHE A 145 6.88 3.31 10.32
N GLY A 146 5.65 2.87 10.02
CA GLY A 146 4.45 3.32 10.69
C GLY A 146 4.51 3.05 12.19
N MET A 147 4.86 1.84 12.59
CA MET A 147 4.94 1.43 13.99
C MET A 147 6.21 1.92 14.70
N MET A 148 7.16 2.51 13.97
CA MET A 148 8.40 3.06 14.54
C MET A 148 8.13 4.40 15.25
N ASP A 149 8.86 4.68 16.34
CA ASP A 149 8.86 6.01 16.93
C ASP A 149 9.49 7.00 15.93
N PRO A 150 8.76 8.06 15.51
CA PRO A 150 9.19 8.96 14.45
C PRO A 150 10.47 9.75 14.79
N THR A 151 10.84 9.81 16.08
CA THR A 151 12.01 10.55 16.57
C THR A 151 13.33 9.77 16.43
N LEU A 152 13.28 8.44 16.27
CA LEU A 152 14.49 7.59 16.25
C LEU A 152 15.47 7.94 15.11
N LEU A 153 14.95 8.41 13.98
CA LEU A 153 15.76 8.78 12.81
C LEU A 153 16.20 10.25 12.79
N THR A 154 15.82 11.05 13.80
CA THR A 154 16.20 12.48 13.90
C THR A 154 17.58 12.71 14.53
N GLY A 155 18.30 11.65 14.89
CA GLY A 155 19.66 11.72 15.44
C GLY A 155 19.74 11.86 16.97
N ALA A 156 18.62 11.90 17.70
CA ALA A 156 18.60 12.00 19.16
C ALA A 156 18.72 10.66 19.91
N ALA A 157 18.97 9.55 19.21
CA ALA A 157 19.05 8.20 19.80
C ALA A 157 20.49 7.64 19.90
N ALA A 158 21.50 8.52 20.10
CA ALA A 158 22.87 8.10 20.38
C ALA A 158 23.57 8.99 21.43
N GLY A 159 22.85 9.37 22.50
CA GLY A 159 23.38 10.28 23.54
C GLY A 159 22.90 10.00 24.96
N GLY A 160 22.67 8.74 25.33
CA GLY A 160 22.13 8.41 26.65
C GLY A 160 22.38 7.00 27.14
N HIS A 161 23.59 6.47 26.94
CA HIS A 161 24.06 5.32 27.71
C HIS A 161 25.37 5.69 28.40
N GLY A 162 25.26 6.29 29.58
CA GLY A 162 26.39 6.66 30.42
C GLY A 162 25.98 7.61 31.54
N MET A 163 26.11 7.12 32.78
CA MET A 163 26.00 7.82 34.07
C MET A 163 24.61 7.83 34.73
N HIS A 164 24.25 6.74 35.43
CA HIS A 164 24.52 6.57 36.87
C HIS A 164 24.20 5.16 37.36
#